data_AF-A0A6C0B8C5-F1
#
_entry.id   AF-A0A6C0B8C5-F1
#
_cell.length_a   1.000
_cell.length_b   1.000
_cell.length_c   1.000
_cell.angle_alpha   90.00
_cell.angle_beta   90.00
_cell.angle_gamma   90.00
#
_symmetry.space_group_name_H-M   'P 1'
#
loop_
_entity.id
_entity.type
_entity.pdbx_description
1 polymer ?
#
loop_
_entity_poly.entity_id
_entity_poly.type
_entity_poly.pdbx_seq_one_letter_code
_entity_poly.pdbx_strand_id
1 'polypeptide(L)'
;MSCILFADEEETNRKINIDDLYEKKQKKDLKTVSIFNKILNRIHKRITNTARIKLEDKHIWFVVPEYIFGEPCYSKGDCIGYLVAKLEDNGFHVRYVYPSNLFISWLHWIPSYVRTEVKKKTGIVLDEKGNVVSKAEDEEQQEKTVNEKGTINKNQKQYTPINNYKPTGNLIYGKEMFEKLEKRVNMS
;
A
#
# COMPACT_ATOMS: atom_id res chain seq x y z
N MET A 1 -14.55 -38.12 31.98
CA MET A 1 -15.64 -37.19 32.30
C MET A 1 -16.89 -38.04 32.56
N SER A 2 -17.52 -37.90 33.72
CA SER A 2 -18.79 -38.56 34.01
C SER A 2 -19.92 -37.83 33.29
N CYS A 3 -20.69 -38.54 32.47
CA CYS A 3 -21.93 -38.04 31.89
C CYS A 3 -23.05 -38.32 32.89
N ILE A 4 -23.69 -37.26 33.37
CA ILE A 4 -24.79 -37.35 34.32
C ILE A 4 -26.04 -37.01 33.52
N LEU A 5 -26.95 -37.98 33.37
CA LEU A 5 -28.27 -37.75 32.78
C LEU A 5 -29.20 -37.26 33.89
N PHE A 6 -29.84 -36.12 33.67
CA PHE A 6 -30.79 -35.57 34.63
C PHE A 6 -32.17 -36.18 34.42
N ALA A 7 -32.93 -36.42 35.49
CA ALA A 7 -34.25 -37.06 35.40
C ALA A 7 -35.28 -36.25 34.59
N ASP A 8 -35.03 -34.95 34.39
CA ASP A 8 -35.89 -34.03 33.64
C ASP A 8 -35.49 -33.87 32.16
N GLU A 9 -34.50 -34.64 31.66
CA GLU A 9 -34.10 -34.59 30.25
C GLU A 9 -35.12 -35.30 29.34
N GLU A 10 -35.75 -34.55 28.43
CA GLU A 10 -36.66 -35.12 27.43
C GLU A 10 -35.90 -35.84 26.29
N GLU A 11 -36.37 -37.05 25.96
CA GLU A 11 -35.84 -37.85 24.85
C GLU A 11 -36.24 -37.21 23.51
N THR A 12 -35.38 -36.32 22.99
CA THR A 12 -35.65 -35.59 21.76
C THR A 12 -34.88 -36.18 20.57
N ASN A 13 -35.59 -36.92 19.69
CA ASN A 13 -35.04 -37.39 18.41
C ASN A 13 -35.11 -36.30 17.31
N ARG A 14 -34.73 -35.06 17.66
CA ARG A 14 -34.77 -33.90 16.76
C ARG A 14 -33.44 -33.76 16.02
N LYS A 15 -33.49 -33.67 14.69
CA LYS A 15 -32.32 -33.31 13.87
C LYS A 15 -32.05 -31.81 14.02
N ILE A 16 -30.87 -31.45 14.55
CA ILE A 16 -30.45 -30.06 14.72
C ILE A 16 -29.85 -29.56 13.41
N ASN A 17 -30.18 -28.32 13.00
CA ASN A 17 -29.49 -27.64 11.91
C ASN A 17 -28.14 -27.13 12.41
N ILE A 18 -27.07 -27.48 11.71
CA ILE A 18 -25.70 -27.13 12.07
C ILE A 18 -25.48 -25.61 11.94
N ASP A 19 -26.17 -24.93 11.01
CA ASP A 19 -26.01 -23.49 10.78
C ASP A 19 -26.53 -22.65 11.96
N ASP A 20 -27.62 -23.08 12.59
CA ASP A 20 -28.22 -22.39 13.75
C ASP A 20 -27.24 -22.32 14.93
N LEU A 21 -26.27 -23.24 14.99
CA LEU A 21 -25.23 -23.26 16.00
C LEU A 21 -24.24 -22.09 15.85
N TYR A 22 -24.08 -21.54 14.64
CA TYR A 22 -23.16 -20.44 14.34
C TYR A 22 -23.81 -19.06 14.41
N GLU A 23 -25.13 -18.96 14.41
CA GLU A 23 -25.86 -17.68 14.38
C GLU A 23 -25.49 -16.77 15.57
N LYS A 24 -25.34 -17.34 16.77
CA LYS A 24 -24.91 -16.59 17.97
C LYS A 24 -23.50 -16.02 17.82
N LYS A 25 -22.58 -16.76 17.19
CA LYS A 25 -21.21 -16.31 16.94
C LYS A 25 -21.20 -15.18 15.92
N GLN A 26 -21.90 -15.36 14.80
CA GLN A 26 -22.02 -14.32 13.77
C GLN A 26 -22.60 -13.02 14.35
N LYS A 27 -23.65 -13.10 15.17
CA LYS A 27 -24.22 -11.93 15.86
C LYS A 27 -23.21 -11.20 16.75
N LYS A 28 -22.32 -11.93 17.44
CA LYS A 28 -21.24 -11.33 18.24
C LYS A 28 -20.21 -10.65 17.35
N ASP A 29 -19.75 -11.33 16.30
CA ASP A 29 -18.72 -10.81 15.39
C ASP A 29 -19.21 -9.52 14.69
N LEU A 30 -20.47 -9.49 14.23
CA LEU A 30 -21.09 -8.30 13.67
C LEU A 30 -21.16 -7.13 14.67
N LYS A 31 -21.49 -7.41 15.93
CA LYS A 31 -21.49 -6.38 16.98
C LYS A 31 -20.10 -5.81 17.19
N THR A 32 -19.08 -6.67 17.32
CA THR A 32 -17.67 -6.30 17.47
C THR A 32 -17.22 -5.34 16.37
N VAL A 33 -17.50 -5.68 15.10
CA VAL A 33 -17.20 -4.80 13.96
C VAL A 33 -17.96 -3.46 14.06
N SER A 34 -19.23 -3.47 14.48
CA SER A 34 -20.00 -2.23 14.66
C SER A 34 -19.37 -1.28 15.69
N ILE A 35 -18.80 -1.83 16.77
CA ILE A 35 -18.15 -1.08 17.84
C ILE A 35 -16.85 -0.48 17.36
N PHE A 36 -16.03 -1.28 16.66
CA PHE A 36 -14.78 -0.80 16.09
C PHE A 36 -15.02 0.33 15.09
N ASN A 37 -16.05 0.22 14.25
CA ASN A 37 -16.47 1.28 13.34
C ASN A 37 -16.90 2.56 14.07
N LYS A 38 -17.58 2.45 15.23
CA LYS A 38 -17.93 3.63 16.05
C LYS A 38 -16.68 4.34 16.58
N ILE A 39 -15.66 3.59 17.02
CA ILE A 39 -14.38 4.16 17.48
C ILE A 39 -13.64 4.79 16.30
N LEU A 40 -13.57 4.12 15.16
CA LEU A 40 -12.96 4.64 13.94
C LEU A 40 -13.59 5.98 13.53
N ASN A 41 -14.92 6.09 13.57
CA ASN A 41 -15.62 7.34 13.29
C ASN A 41 -15.27 8.46 14.29
N ARG A 42 -15.05 8.13 15.58
CA ARG A 42 -14.57 9.11 16.56
C ARG A 42 -13.18 9.63 16.22
N ILE A 43 -12.29 8.75 15.75
CA ILE A 43 -10.95 9.13 15.29
C ILE A 43 -11.06 10.05 14.08
N HIS A 44 -11.84 9.69 13.07
CA HIS A 44 -12.02 10.53 11.87
C HIS A 44 -12.56 11.92 12.24
N LYS A 45 -13.56 12.01 13.12
CA LYS A 45 -14.08 13.29 13.62
C LYS A 45 -13.01 14.11 14.34
N ARG A 46 -12.16 13.48 15.16
CA ARG A 46 -11.03 14.13 15.82
C ARG A 46 -10.03 14.67 14.79
N ILE A 47 -9.68 13.89 13.78
CA ILE A 47 -8.79 14.31 12.68
C ILE A 47 -9.36 15.54 11.96
N THR A 48 -10.62 15.47 11.52
CA THR A 48 -11.27 16.58 10.80
C THR A 48 -11.35 17.84 11.66
N ASN A 49 -11.67 17.70 12.94
CA ASN A 49 -11.75 18.84 13.84
C ASN A 49 -10.36 19.47 14.08
N THR A 50 -9.33 18.66 14.32
CA THR A 50 -7.96 19.15 14.49
C THR A 50 -7.48 19.87 13.23
N ALA A 51 -7.66 19.27 12.06
CA ALA A 51 -7.26 19.88 10.78
C ALA A 51 -7.96 21.23 10.52
N ARG A 52 -9.19 21.40 11.02
CA ARG A 52 -9.94 22.66 10.91
C ARG A 52 -9.46 23.72 11.91
N ILE A 53 -9.17 23.33 13.15
CA ILE A 53 -8.78 24.26 14.21
C ILE A 53 -7.31 24.68 14.08
N LYS A 54 -6.44 23.72 13.78
CA LYS A 54 -4.99 23.90 13.73
C LYS A 54 -4.45 23.48 12.37
N LEU A 55 -4.20 24.46 11.51
CA LEU A 55 -3.74 24.23 10.13
C LEU A 55 -2.31 23.66 10.07
N GLU A 56 -1.47 23.97 11.06
CA GLU A 56 -0.08 23.52 11.13
C GLU A 56 0.05 22.08 11.64
N ASP A 57 -0.82 21.68 12.57
CA ASP A 57 -0.79 20.36 13.21
C ASP A 57 -1.43 19.30 12.29
N LYS A 58 -0.60 18.51 11.60
CA LYS A 58 -1.03 17.38 10.74
C LYS A 58 -0.97 16.01 11.41
N HIS A 59 -1.15 15.98 12.73
CA HIS A 59 -1.12 14.76 13.53
C HIS A 59 -2.08 14.84 14.72
N ILE A 60 -2.46 13.68 15.25
CA ILE A 60 -3.21 13.56 16.50
C ILE A 60 -2.70 12.39 17.34
N TRP A 61 -2.92 12.52 18.65
CA TRP A 61 -2.83 11.42 19.59
C TRP A 61 -4.25 10.98 19.96
N PHE A 62 -4.51 9.68 19.88
CA PHE A 62 -5.79 9.10 20.25
C PHE A 62 -5.58 8.00 21.30
N VAL A 63 -6.26 8.14 22.43
CA VAL A 63 -6.28 7.11 23.49
C VAL A 63 -7.39 6.13 23.16
N VAL A 64 -7.03 4.87 22.91
CA VAL A 64 -8.01 3.80 22.68
C VAL A 64 -8.62 3.40 24.03
N PRO A 65 -9.96 3.40 24.18
CA PRO A 65 -10.62 2.98 25.40
C PRO A 65 -10.23 1.54 25.77
N GLU A 66 -9.94 1.31 27.04
CA GLU A 66 -9.64 -0.04 27.54
C GLU A 66 -10.90 -0.89 27.68
N TYR A 67 -12.02 -0.26 28.05
CA TYR A 67 -13.31 -0.88 28.20
C TYR A 67 -14.42 0.01 27.65
N ILE A 68 -15.51 -0.61 27.20
CA ILE A 68 -16.71 0.08 26.72
C ILE A 68 -17.88 -0.38 27.57
N PHE A 69 -18.52 0.57 28.24
CA PHE A 69 -19.67 0.27 29.08
C PHE A 69 -20.83 -0.31 28.26
N GLY A 70 -21.41 -1.40 28.76
CA GLY A 70 -22.54 -2.09 28.14
C GLY A 70 -22.17 -3.06 27.01
N GLU A 71 -20.88 -3.23 26.72
CA GLU A 71 -20.45 -4.04 25.58
C GLU A 71 -19.35 -5.05 25.96
N PRO A 72 -19.73 -6.27 26.38
CA PRO A 72 -18.80 -7.27 26.89
C PRO A 72 -17.95 -7.94 25.79
N CYS A 73 -18.31 -7.79 24.51
CA CYS A 73 -17.58 -8.40 23.39
C CYS A 73 -16.36 -7.57 22.95
N TYR A 74 -16.11 -6.42 23.59
CA TYR A 74 -15.01 -5.53 23.21
C TYR A 74 -13.67 -6.04 23.71
N SER A 75 -12.74 -6.22 22.77
CA SER A 75 -11.33 -6.52 23.03
C SER A 75 -10.46 -5.37 22.54
N LYS A 76 -9.65 -4.81 23.44
CA LYS A 76 -8.76 -3.68 23.13
C LYS A 76 -7.72 -4.04 22.07
N GLY A 77 -7.12 -5.23 22.16
CA GLY A 77 -6.08 -5.69 21.22
C GLY A 77 -6.61 -5.78 19.80
N ASP A 78 -7.77 -6.43 19.64
CA ASP A 78 -8.42 -6.59 18.34
C ASP A 78 -8.89 -5.24 17.77
N CYS A 79 -9.35 -4.33 18.65
CA CYS A 79 -9.71 -2.98 18.24
C CYS A 79 -8.51 -2.22 17.69
N ILE A 80 -7.36 -2.25 18.39
CA ILE A 80 -6.14 -1.56 17.93
C ILE A 80 -5.71 -2.11 16.57
N GLY A 81 -5.65 -3.43 16.41
CA GLY A 81 -5.28 -4.06 15.13
C GLY A 81 -6.23 -3.65 14.00
N TYR A 82 -7.53 -3.68 14.26
CA TYR A 82 -8.54 -3.24 13.30
C TYR A 82 -8.39 -1.77 12.89
N LEU A 83 -8.17 -0.88 13.87
CA LEU A 83 -8.00 0.55 13.64
C LEU A 83 -6.75 0.86 12.83
N VAL A 84 -5.62 0.21 13.16
CA VAL A 84 -4.35 0.38 12.44
C VAL A 84 -4.55 -0.02 10.98
N ALA A 85 -5.06 -1.23 10.71
CA ALA A 85 -5.30 -1.70 9.35
C ALA A 85 -6.22 -0.75 8.55
N LYS A 86 -7.34 -0.30 9.14
CA LYS A 86 -8.28 0.60 8.47
C LYS A 86 -7.74 2.01 8.22
N LEU A 87 -6.89 2.51 9.10
CA LEU A 87 -6.29 3.84 8.93
C LEU A 87 -5.12 3.79 7.94
N GLU A 88 -4.34 2.71 7.93
CA GLU A 88 -3.28 2.47 6.93
C GLU A 88 -3.85 2.27 5.53
N ASP A 89 -4.97 1.53 5.39
CA ASP A 89 -5.72 1.39 4.13
C ASP A 89 -6.15 2.77 3.57
N ASN A 90 -6.49 3.70 4.45
CA ASN A 90 -6.85 5.08 4.08
C ASN A 90 -5.64 5.97 3.78
N GLY A 91 -4.41 5.46 3.91
CA GLY A 91 -3.17 6.18 3.64
C GLY A 91 -2.64 7.02 4.81
N PHE A 92 -3.21 6.89 6.02
CA PHE A 92 -2.65 7.54 7.21
C PHE A 92 -1.41 6.79 7.71
N HIS A 93 -0.45 7.53 8.26
CA HIS A 93 0.68 6.93 8.96
C HIS A 93 0.31 6.78 10.43
N VAL A 94 0.20 5.52 10.88
CA VAL A 94 -0.22 5.16 12.23
C VAL A 94 0.90 4.46 12.97
N ARG A 95 1.10 4.80 14.24
CA ARG A 95 2.02 4.11 15.13
C ARG A 95 1.37 3.86 16.48
N TYR A 96 1.43 2.61 16.93
CA TYR A 96 1.01 2.25 18.28
C TYR A 96 2.09 2.60 19.30
N VAL A 97 1.68 3.23 20.40
CA VAL A 97 2.52 3.59 21.54
C VAL A 97 1.88 3.02 22.81
N TYR A 98 2.61 2.14 23.48
CA TYR A 98 2.16 1.50 24.72
C TYR A 98 1.82 2.55 25.81
N PRO A 99 0.73 2.38 26.58
CA PRO A 99 -0.15 1.21 26.67
C PRO A 99 -1.44 1.25 25.84
N SER A 100 -1.88 2.39 25.34
CA SER A 100 -3.18 2.53 24.64
C SER A 100 -3.22 3.67 23.62
N ASN A 101 -2.07 4.28 23.33
CA ASN A 101 -2.02 5.47 22.49
C ASN A 101 -1.79 5.09 21.03
N LEU A 102 -2.55 5.71 20.14
CA LEU A 102 -2.33 5.70 18.71
C LEU A 102 -1.85 7.09 18.27
N PHE A 103 -0.67 7.12 17.69
CA PHE A 103 -0.19 8.28 16.95
C PHE A 103 -0.67 8.16 15.51
N ILE A 104 -1.37 9.18 15.01
CA ILE A 104 -1.92 9.19 13.66
C ILE A 104 -1.49 10.49 12.99
N SER A 105 -0.91 10.39 11.80
CA SER A 105 -0.41 11.55 11.06
C SER A 105 -0.72 11.45 9.57
N TRP A 106 -0.89 12.61 8.93
CA TRP A 106 -1.09 12.77 7.48
C TRP A 106 -0.14 13.83 6.91
N LEU A 107 1.01 14.03 7.58
CA LEU A 107 2.03 14.99 7.15
C LEU A 107 2.67 14.58 5.81
N HIS A 108 2.81 13.26 5.56
CA HIS A 108 3.38 12.72 4.33
C HIS A 108 2.46 12.83 3.12
N TRP A 109 1.20 13.20 3.32
CA TRP A 109 0.22 13.28 2.24
C TRP A 109 0.35 14.60 1.47
N ILE A 110 0.50 14.52 0.14
CA ILE A 110 0.61 15.70 -0.73
C ILE A 110 -0.76 16.02 -1.35
N PRO A 111 -1.33 17.20 -1.06
CA PRO A 111 -2.60 17.61 -1.65
C PRO A 111 -2.54 17.72 -3.19
N SER A 112 -3.69 17.45 -3.83
CA SER A 112 -3.82 17.51 -5.29
C SER A 112 -3.44 18.87 -5.90
N TYR A 113 -3.73 19.98 -5.21
CA TYR A 113 -3.38 21.32 -5.68
C TYR A 113 -1.86 21.49 -5.79
N VAL A 114 -1.10 21.00 -4.80
CA VAL A 114 0.38 21.04 -4.82
C VAL A 114 0.91 20.18 -5.96
N ARG A 115 0.37 18.96 -6.14
CA ARG A 115 0.77 18.06 -7.24
C ARG A 115 0.57 18.71 -8.62
N THR A 116 -0.55 19.41 -8.79
CA THR A 116 -0.88 20.11 -10.04
C THR A 116 0.10 21.25 -10.32
N GLU A 117 0.44 22.04 -9.29
CA GLU A 117 1.42 23.13 -9.42
C GLU A 117 2.82 22.61 -9.73
N VAL A 118 3.26 21.55 -9.05
CA VAL A 118 4.58 20.96 -9.30
C VAL A 118 4.65 20.40 -10.71
N LYS A 119 3.59 19.72 -11.18
CA LYS A 119 3.50 19.24 -12.57
C LYS A 119 3.61 20.37 -13.59
N LYS A 120 2.94 21.51 -13.36
CA LYS A 120 3.02 22.69 -14.24
C LYS A 120 4.41 23.32 -14.27
N LYS A 121 5.11 23.38 -13.13
CA LYS A 121 6.40 24.06 -13.01
C LYS A 121 7.58 23.18 -13.46
N THR A 122 7.53 21.88 -13.16
CA THR A 122 8.66 20.95 -13.35
C THR A 122 8.43 19.91 -14.43
N GLY A 123 7.19 19.74 -14.91
CA GLY A 123 6.82 18.66 -15.84
C GLY A 123 6.76 17.28 -15.20
N ILE A 124 7.05 17.15 -13.90
CA ILE A 124 7.12 15.87 -13.19
C ILE A 124 5.74 15.50 -12.63
N VAL A 125 5.33 14.25 -12.81
CA VAL A 125 4.12 13.71 -12.17
C VAL A 125 4.50 13.07 -10.83
N LEU A 126 3.92 13.59 -9.74
CA LEU A 126 4.12 13.06 -8.39
C LEU A 126 2.92 12.23 -7.91
N ASP A 127 3.24 11.17 -7.17
CA ASP A 127 2.30 10.35 -6.42
C ASP A 127 1.85 11.05 -5.11
N GLU A 128 0.82 10.50 -4.46
CA GLU A 128 0.21 10.98 -3.21
C GLU A 128 1.21 11.03 -2.05
N LYS A 129 2.22 10.15 -2.07
CA LYS A 129 3.30 10.05 -1.10
C LYS A 129 4.55 10.83 -1.48
N GLY A 130 4.55 11.52 -2.63
CA GLY A 130 5.68 12.31 -3.12
C GLY A 130 6.72 11.56 -3.95
N ASN A 131 6.43 10.33 -4.35
CA ASN A 131 7.29 9.59 -5.29
C ASN A 131 7.08 10.12 -6.72
N VAL A 132 8.15 10.16 -7.51
CA VAL A 132 8.08 10.55 -8.93
C VAL A 132 7.58 9.36 -9.73
N VAL A 133 6.42 9.49 -10.38
CA VAL A 133 5.79 8.40 -11.15
C VAL A 133 6.31 8.36 -12.58
N SER A 134 6.61 9.51 -13.19
CA SER A 134 7.23 9.57 -14.51
C SER A 134 7.96 10.89 -14.74
N LYS A 135 9.19 10.79 -15.26
CA LYS A 135 9.75 11.82 -16.15
C LYS A 135 9.18 11.51 -17.52
N ALA A 136 8.51 12.48 -18.15
CA ALA A 136 7.74 12.28 -19.38
C ALA A 136 8.59 12.01 -20.64
N GLU A 137 9.77 11.38 -20.57
CA GLU A 137 10.62 11.14 -21.76
C GLU A 137 11.25 9.73 -21.91
N ASP A 138 11.07 8.76 -21.00
CA ASP A 138 11.69 7.43 -21.18
C ASP A 138 10.78 6.24 -20.81
N GLU A 139 9.58 6.15 -21.38
CA GLU A 139 8.75 4.94 -21.29
C GLU A 139 8.22 4.50 -22.66
N GLU A 140 9.13 4.15 -23.56
CA GLU A 140 8.91 3.01 -24.44
C GLU A 140 9.75 1.84 -23.93
N GLN A 141 9.08 0.70 -23.73
CA GLN A 141 9.61 -0.60 -23.29
C GLN A 141 9.75 -0.78 -21.78
N GLN A 142 8.64 -1.15 -21.13
CA GLN A 142 8.66 -2.27 -20.18
C GLN A 142 7.25 -2.79 -19.89
N GLU A 143 6.82 -3.75 -20.70
CA GLU A 143 5.90 -4.78 -20.25
C GLU A 143 6.41 -6.17 -20.66
N LYS A 144 6.36 -7.08 -19.67
CA LYS A 144 6.59 -8.55 -19.70
C LYS A 144 8.07 -8.95 -19.61
N THR A 145 8.54 -9.69 -18.61
CA THR A 145 8.00 -10.96 -18.08
C THR A 145 8.54 -11.24 -16.67
N VAL A 146 7.70 -11.88 -15.83
CA VAL A 146 8.01 -12.34 -14.47
C VAL A 146 8.43 -13.83 -14.49
N ASN A 147 9.40 -14.15 -13.60
CA ASN A 147 9.89 -15.46 -13.13
C ASN A 147 10.99 -16.17 -13.96
N GLU A 148 12.21 -16.22 -13.42
CA GLU A 148 12.74 -17.43 -12.74
C GLU A 148 14.11 -17.15 -12.08
N LYS A 149 14.45 -18.01 -11.11
CA LYS A 149 15.55 -17.95 -10.15
C LYS A 149 16.93 -17.78 -10.80
N GLY A 150 17.80 -16.96 -10.18
CA GLY A 150 19.23 -16.99 -10.45
C GLY A 150 19.99 -15.75 -9.98
N THR A 151 20.75 -15.89 -8.89
CA THR A 151 21.85 -15.01 -8.51
C THR A 151 22.77 -14.73 -9.71
N ILE A 152 23.17 -13.48 -10.00
CA ILE A 152 24.47 -13.10 -10.59
C ILE A 152 24.69 -11.57 -10.57
N ASN A 153 25.94 -11.22 -10.31
CA ASN A 153 26.61 -9.92 -10.21
C ASN A 153 26.28 -8.90 -11.31
N LYS A 154 26.16 -7.62 -10.91
CA LYS A 154 26.11 -6.45 -11.80
C LYS A 154 27.43 -6.29 -12.55
N ASN A 155 27.49 -6.79 -13.79
CA ASN A 155 28.53 -6.43 -14.75
C ASN A 155 28.36 -4.96 -15.18
N GLN A 156 29.36 -4.13 -14.91
CA GLN A 156 29.48 -2.80 -15.50
C GLN A 156 29.70 -2.94 -17.02
N LYS A 157 28.95 -2.17 -17.82
CA LYS A 157 29.13 -2.15 -19.27
C LYS A 157 30.49 -1.52 -19.60
N GLN A 158 31.42 -2.30 -20.15
CA GLN A 158 32.67 -1.79 -20.72
C GLN A 158 32.40 -1.24 -22.13
N TYR A 159 32.73 0.03 -22.34
CA TYR A 159 32.68 0.66 -23.66
C TYR A 159 34.03 0.50 -24.36
N THR A 160 34.01 0.09 -25.63
CA THR A 160 35.21 0.04 -26.47
C THR A 160 35.57 1.45 -26.97
N PRO A 161 36.86 1.83 -27.01
CA PRO A 161 37.28 3.10 -27.57
C PRO A 161 36.90 3.19 -29.05
N ILE A 162 36.53 4.40 -29.51
CA ILE A 162 35.96 4.70 -30.85
C ILE A 162 36.78 4.09 -31.99
N ASN A 163 38.11 4.04 -31.84
CA ASN A 163 39.02 3.48 -32.84
C ASN A 163 38.83 1.98 -33.12
N ASN A 164 38.29 1.21 -32.17
CA ASN A 164 38.11 -0.23 -32.29
C ASN A 164 36.64 -0.64 -32.47
N TYR A 165 35.75 0.32 -32.76
CA TYR A 165 34.34 0.03 -32.97
C TYR A 165 34.11 -0.65 -34.32
N LYS A 166 33.66 -1.91 -34.29
CA LYS A 166 33.24 -2.65 -35.49
C LYS A 166 31.71 -2.80 -35.45
N PRO A 167 30.96 -2.14 -36.34
CA PRO A 167 29.51 -2.25 -36.34
C PRO A 167 29.10 -3.68 -36.67
N THR A 168 28.45 -4.36 -35.74
CA THR A 168 27.86 -5.69 -35.95
C THR A 168 26.36 -5.53 -36.21
N GLY A 169 25.98 -5.69 -37.47
CA GLY A 169 24.59 -5.67 -37.94
C GLY A 169 24.59 -5.97 -39.44
N ASN A 170 23.49 -6.48 -39.98
CA ASN A 170 23.37 -6.73 -41.41
C ASN A 170 23.24 -5.37 -42.14
N LEU A 171 24.37 -4.68 -42.35
CA LEU A 171 24.40 -3.33 -42.91
C LEU A 171 23.92 -3.37 -44.38
N ILE A 172 22.91 -2.56 -44.68
CA ILE A 172 22.33 -2.38 -46.03
C ILE A 172 23.39 -1.79 -47.00
N TYR A 173 24.40 -1.10 -46.48
CA TYR A 173 25.48 -0.51 -47.25
C TYR A 173 26.78 -1.29 -47.03
N GLY A 174 27.27 -1.93 -48.09
CA GLY A 174 28.53 -2.67 -48.09
C GLY A 174 29.74 -1.76 -47.90
N LYS A 175 30.80 -2.31 -47.30
CA LYS A 175 32.08 -1.64 -47.01
C LYS A 175 32.66 -0.89 -48.23
N GLU A 176 32.43 -1.41 -49.44
CA GLU A 176 32.89 -0.83 -50.71
C GLU A 176 32.30 0.56 -51.01
N MET A 177 31.10 0.85 -50.49
CA MET A 177 30.44 2.16 -50.69
C MET A 177 31.14 3.26 -49.88
N PHE A 178 31.66 2.92 -48.69
CA PHE A 178 32.43 3.84 -47.86
C PHE A 178 33.81 4.12 -48.45
N GLU A 179 34.48 3.10 -49.01
CA GLU A 179 35.78 3.28 -49.67
C GLU A 179 35.69 4.19 -50.91
N LYS A 180 34.57 4.17 -51.65
CA LYS A 180 34.32 5.12 -52.76
C LYS A 180 34.09 6.56 -52.28
N LEU A 181 33.45 6.73 -51.14
CA LEU A 181 33.26 8.04 -50.50
C LEU A 181 34.58 8.61 -50.02
N GLU A 182 35.42 7.80 -49.38
CA GLU A 182 36.73 8.21 -48.88
C GLU A 182 37.68 8.61 -50.02
N LYS A 183 37.68 7.86 -51.13
CA LYS A 183 38.45 8.22 -52.33
C LYS A 183 38.00 9.53 -52.98
N ARG A 184 36.71 9.88 -52.90
CA ARG A 184 36.20 11.17 -53.40
C ARG A 184 36.59 12.34 -52.50
N VAL A 185 36.64 12.13 -51.19
CA VAL A 185 36.99 13.16 -50.21
C VAL A 185 38.50 13.45 -50.23
N ASN A 186 39.34 12.46 -50.50
CA ASN A 186 40.80 12.63 -50.59
C ASN A 186 41.31 13.12 -51.96
N MET A 187 40.43 13.53 -52.88
CA MET A 187 40.81 14.10 -54.17
C MET A 187 40.48 15.59 -54.28
N SER A 188 40.70 16.32 -53.17
CA SER A 188 40.83 17.77 -53.12
C SER A 188 42.05 18.18 -52.32
#